data_AF-A0A2R5L168-F1
#
_entry.id   AF-A0A2R5L168-F1
#
_cell.length_a   1.000
_cell.length_b   1.000
_cell.length_c   1.000
_cell.angle_alpha   90.00
_cell.angle_beta   90.00
_cell.angle_gamma   90.00
#
_symmetry.space_group_name_H-M   'P 1'
#
loop_
_entity.id
_entity.type
_entity.pdbx_description
1 polymer ?
#
loop_
_entity_poly.entity_id
_entity_poly.type
_entity_poly.pdbx_seq_one_letter_code
_entity_poly.pdbx_strand_id
1 'polypeptide(L)'
;YVLPGEVIEFHRAGQVITVQAVIGGKSQVFTLTNLSSVRRRQDLGQEGVNDMITLSDLNEASLLWNLKIRYDKEQIYTYTGSILVSVNPYKMFDIYGLDAVKRYEGQILGTLPPHIFAIGSACYSRLGKDHRAQ
;
A
#
# COMPACT_ATOMS: atom_id res chain seq x y z
N TYR A 1 -18.87 -3.68 3.29
CA TYR A 1 -17.42 -3.89 3.47
C TYR A 1 -17.00 -5.17 2.77
N VAL A 2 -15.97 -5.12 1.93
CA VAL A 2 -15.42 -6.31 1.26
C VAL A 2 -14.47 -6.99 2.25
N LEU A 3 -14.74 -8.25 2.57
CA LEU A 3 -13.88 -9.01 3.48
C LEU A 3 -12.75 -9.67 2.68
N PRO A 4 -11.48 -9.48 3.08
CA PRO A 4 -10.39 -10.24 2.48
C PRO A 4 -10.53 -11.72 2.87
N GLY A 5 -10.35 -12.60 1.89
CA GLY A 5 -10.37 -14.04 2.11
C GLY A 5 -9.57 -14.78 1.05
N GLU A 6 -9.29 -16.04 1.33
CA GLU A 6 -8.61 -16.97 0.44
C GLU A 6 -9.61 -17.96 -0.14
N VAL A 7 -9.51 -18.25 -1.43
CA VAL A 7 -10.35 -19.26 -2.09
C VAL A 7 -9.81 -20.64 -1.72
N ILE A 8 -10.64 -21.45 -1.05
CA ILE A 8 -10.32 -22.83 -0.71
C ILE A 8 -10.69 -23.76 -1.87
N GLU A 9 -11.88 -23.54 -2.44
CA GLU A 9 -12.45 -24.44 -3.44
C GLU A 9 -13.28 -23.68 -4.46
N PHE A 10 -13.24 -24.14 -5.71
CA PHE A 10 -14.03 -23.57 -6.81
C PHE A 10 -14.74 -24.66 -7.61
N HIS A 11 -16.06 -24.75 -7.44
CA HIS A 11 -16.92 -25.70 -8.14
C HIS A 11 -17.44 -25.07 -9.44
N ARG A 12 -16.74 -25.32 -10.55
CA ARG A 12 -17.07 -24.76 -11.88
C ARG A 12 -18.48 -25.06 -12.35
N ALA A 13 -18.97 -26.29 -12.14
CA ALA A 13 -20.28 -26.72 -12.61
C ALA A 13 -21.45 -26.01 -11.91
N GLY A 14 -21.27 -25.62 -10.64
CA GLY A 14 -22.29 -24.92 -9.85
C GLY A 14 -22.07 -23.42 -9.72
N GLN A 15 -20.98 -22.87 -10.28
CA GLN A 15 -20.55 -21.50 -10.05
C GLN A 15 -20.46 -21.13 -8.54
N VAL A 16 -19.95 -22.07 -7.73
CA VAL A 16 -19.83 -21.90 -6.28
C VAL A 16 -18.36 -21.75 -5.89
N ILE A 17 -18.07 -20.76 -5.03
CA ILE A 17 -16.74 -20.56 -4.43
C ILE A 17 -16.84 -20.76 -2.93
N THR A 18 -15.95 -21.57 -2.37
CA THR A 18 -15.75 -21.66 -0.92
C THR A 18 -14.56 -20.79 -0.55
N VAL A 19 -14.78 -19.79 0.30
CA VAL A 19 -13.75 -18.85 0.74
C VAL A 19 -13.54 -18.92 2.25
N GLN A 20 -12.29 -18.81 2.69
CA GLN A 20 -11.93 -18.62 4.09
C GLN A 20 -11.65 -17.15 4.34
N ALA A 21 -12.26 -16.56 5.36
CA ALA A 21 -11.92 -15.23 5.83
C ALA A 21 -11.73 -15.23 7.35
N VAL A 22 -10.84 -14.37 7.85
CA VAL A 22 -10.64 -14.19 9.29
C VAL A 22 -11.46 -13.00 9.75
N ILE A 23 -12.42 -13.24 10.64
CA ILE A 23 -13.29 -12.20 11.22
C ILE A 23 -13.14 -12.24 12.73
N GLY A 24 -12.71 -11.13 13.33
CA GLY A 24 -12.48 -11.06 14.78
C GLY A 24 -11.45 -12.08 15.29
N GLY A 25 -10.41 -12.36 14.48
CA GLY A 25 -9.36 -13.34 14.82
C GLY A 25 -9.77 -14.81 14.67
N LYS A 26 -11.00 -15.09 14.22
CA LYS A 26 -11.48 -16.46 13.98
C LYS A 26 -11.65 -16.71 12.50
N SER A 27 -11.08 -17.82 12.02
CA SER A 27 -11.30 -18.29 10.66
C SER A 27 -12.74 -18.76 10.49
N GLN A 28 -13.40 -18.23 9.47
CA GLN A 28 -14.76 -18.57 9.09
C GLN A 28 -14.79 -18.91 7.60
N VAL A 29 -15.61 -19.90 7.24
CA VAL A 29 -15.75 -20.37 5.85
C VAL A 29 -17.09 -19.92 5.31
N PHE A 30 -17.09 -19.35 4.11
CA PHE A 30 -18.27 -18.87 3.42
C PHE A 30 -18.40 -19.58 2.08
N THR A 31 -19.63 -19.96 1.73
CA THR A 31 -19.97 -20.50 0.41
C THR A 31 -20.69 -19.41 -0.38
N LEU A 32 -20.11 -19.00 -1.50
CA LEU A 32 -20.60 -17.91 -2.34
C LEU A 32 -21.13 -18.50 -3.65
N THR A 33 -22.40 -18.23 -3.94
CA THR A 33 -23.06 -18.62 -5.20
C THR A 33 -23.16 -17.46 -6.19
N ASN A 34 -23.12 -16.22 -5.69
CA ASN A 34 -23.09 -15.03 -6.53
C ASN A 34 -21.64 -14.58 -6.78
N LEU A 35 -21.11 -14.94 -7.94
CA LEU A 35 -19.71 -14.62 -8.30
C LEU A 35 -19.47 -13.13 -8.59
N SER A 36 -20.52 -12.36 -8.90
CA SER A 36 -20.39 -10.93 -9.24
C SER A 36 -19.96 -10.06 -8.06
N SER A 37 -20.16 -10.53 -6.82
CA SER A 37 -19.71 -9.85 -5.60
C SER A 37 -18.26 -10.16 -5.24
N VAL A 38 -17.61 -11.10 -5.93
CA VAL A 38 -16.23 -11.50 -5.69
C VAL A 38 -15.32 -10.77 -6.66
N ARG A 39 -14.32 -10.07 -6.11
CA ARG A 39 -13.26 -9.45 -6.92
C ARG A 39 -11.94 -10.15 -6.63
N ARG A 40 -11.27 -10.59 -7.70
CA ARG A 40 -9.92 -11.12 -7.58
C ARG A 40 -8.99 -10.00 -7.14
N ARG A 41 -8.20 -10.25 -6.12
CA ARG A 41 -7.16 -9.33 -5.67
C ARG A 41 -6.03 -9.26 -6.70
N GLN A 42 -5.55 -8.04 -7.00
CA GLN A 42 -4.33 -7.85 -7.77
C GLN A 42 -3.14 -8.47 -7.01
N ASP A 43 -2.28 -9.19 -7.73
CA ASP A 43 -1.00 -9.64 -7.19
C ASP A 43 -0.03 -8.44 -7.20
N LEU A 44 0.43 -8.06 -6.00
CA LEU A 44 1.35 -6.92 -5.80
C LEU A 44 2.80 -7.37 -5.56
N GLY A 45 3.07 -8.68 -5.66
CA GLY A 45 4.37 -9.25 -5.33
C GLY A 45 4.67 -9.24 -3.83
N GLN A 46 5.91 -9.65 -3.48
CA GLN A 46 6.31 -9.87 -2.09
C GLN A 46 6.50 -8.56 -1.29
N GLU A 47 6.82 -7.46 -1.97
CA GLU A 47 7.15 -6.17 -1.36
C GLU A 47 6.03 -5.12 -1.54
N GLY A 48 4.94 -5.49 -2.23
CA GLY A 48 3.92 -4.55 -2.64
C GLY A 48 4.44 -3.48 -3.61
N VAL A 49 3.69 -2.40 -3.76
CA VAL A 49 4.04 -1.25 -4.61
C VAL A 49 4.41 -0.03 -3.78
N ASN A 50 5.46 0.68 -4.20
CA ASN A 50 5.93 1.90 -3.55
C ASN A 50 4.96 3.07 -3.72
N ASP A 51 4.24 3.14 -4.84
CA ASP A 51 3.25 4.17 -5.12
C ASP A 51 1.91 3.53 -5.50
N MET A 52 0.88 3.80 -4.71
CA MET A 52 -0.41 3.15 -4.87
C MET A 52 -1.21 3.66 -6.08
N ILE A 53 -0.81 4.78 -6.72
CA ILE A 53 -1.47 5.21 -7.97
C ILE A 53 -1.18 4.26 -9.14
N THR A 54 -0.18 3.38 -9.01
CA THR A 54 0.14 2.39 -10.05
C THR A 54 -0.72 1.12 -9.94
N LEU A 55 -1.60 1.02 -8.95
CA LEU A 55 -2.54 -0.08 -8.81
C LEU A 55 -3.58 -0.04 -9.94
N SER A 56 -3.90 -1.21 -10.51
CA SER A 56 -4.94 -1.28 -11.55
C SER A 56 -6.35 -1.15 -10.97
N ASP A 57 -6.52 -1.53 -9.70
CA ASP A 57 -7.78 -1.44 -8.97
C ASP A 57 -7.57 -0.61 -7.70
N LEU A 58 -7.78 0.71 -7.81
CA LEU A 58 -7.60 1.67 -6.73
C LEU A 58 -8.85 1.75 -5.84
N ASN A 59 -9.08 0.71 -5.04
CA ASN A 59 -10.13 0.67 -4.04
C ASN A 59 -9.57 0.51 -2.62
N GLU A 60 -10.41 0.74 -1.61
CA GLU A 60 -10.03 0.65 -0.19
C GLU A 60 -9.36 -0.68 0.19
N ALA A 61 -9.86 -1.81 -0.33
CA ALA A 61 -9.31 -3.12 -0.04
C ALA A 61 -7.92 -3.32 -0.66
N SER A 62 -7.71 -2.82 -1.89
CA SER A 62 -6.39 -2.84 -2.55
C SER A 62 -5.36 -1.97 -1.83
N LEU A 63 -5.76 -0.77 -1.39
CA LEU A 63 -4.92 0.13 -0.62
C LEU A 63 -4.49 -0.51 0.70
N LEU A 64 -5.45 -1.02 1.48
CA LEU A 64 -5.19 -1.71 2.75
C LEU A 64 -4.31 -2.93 2.56
N TRP A 65 -4.52 -3.69 1.48
CA TRP A 65 -3.70 -4.85 1.17
C TRP A 65 -2.24 -4.48 0.90
N ASN A 66 -2.00 -3.45 0.09
CA ASN A 66 -0.64 -2.98 -0.17
C ASN A 66 0.05 -2.51 1.11
N LEU A 67 -0.65 -1.70 1.92
CA LEU A 67 -0.13 -1.22 3.21
C LEU A 67 0.19 -2.39 4.15
N LYS A 68 -0.64 -3.45 4.19
CA LYS A 68 -0.39 -4.64 5.00
C LYS A 68 0.88 -5.38 4.56
N ILE A 69 1.03 -5.67 3.26
CA ILE A 69 2.24 -6.33 2.73
C ILE A 69 3.48 -5.53 3.10
N ARG A 70 3.47 -4.22 2.83
CA ARG A 70 4.61 -3.35 3.08
C ARG A 70 4.95 -3.24 4.56
N TYR A 71 3.93 -3.10 5.41
CA TYR A 71 4.13 -3.05 6.86
C TYR A 71 4.73 -4.35 7.41
N ASP A 72 4.29 -5.52 6.92
CA ASP A 72 4.86 -6.81 7.29
C ASP A 72 6.33 -6.95 6.86
N LYS A 73 6.74 -6.18 5.85
CA LYS A 73 8.11 -6.04 5.36
C LYS A 73 8.85 -4.85 5.97
N GLU A 74 8.32 -4.29 7.06
CA GLU A 74 8.92 -3.16 7.77
C GLU A 74 9.03 -1.86 6.94
N GLN A 75 8.27 -1.75 5.85
CA GLN A 75 8.18 -0.57 4.99
C GLN A 75 6.99 0.29 5.40
N ILE A 76 7.22 1.24 6.30
CA ILE A 76 6.17 2.05 6.94
C ILE A 76 5.65 3.21 6.07
N TYR A 77 6.39 3.56 5.02
CA TYR A 77 6.09 4.66 4.13
C TYR A 77 5.67 4.13 2.75
N THR A 78 4.60 4.71 2.22
CA THR A 78 4.06 4.38 0.89
C THR A 78 3.54 5.64 0.22
N TYR A 79 3.86 5.87 -1.05
CA TYR A 79 3.32 6.99 -1.81
C TYR A 79 1.87 6.70 -2.26
N THR A 80 1.13 7.77 -2.44
CA THR A 80 -0.08 7.81 -3.25
C THR A 80 -0.02 9.09 -4.08
N GLY A 81 0.74 9.03 -5.17
CA GLY A 81 1.12 10.19 -5.97
C GLY A 81 1.97 11.16 -5.17
N SER A 82 1.47 12.39 -4.97
CA SER A 82 2.18 13.43 -4.21
C SER A 82 2.03 13.32 -2.69
N ILE A 83 1.19 12.41 -2.20
CA ILE A 83 0.92 12.22 -0.77
C ILE A 83 1.77 11.07 -0.24
N LEU A 84 2.21 11.16 1.01
CA LEU A 84 2.89 10.09 1.73
C LEU A 84 1.98 9.50 2.80
N VAL A 85 1.71 8.21 2.70
CA VAL A 85 1.03 7.44 3.74
C VAL A 85 2.08 6.86 4.69
N SER A 86 1.87 7.05 6.00
CA SER A 86 2.74 6.56 7.07
C SER A 86 1.95 5.66 8.01
N VAL A 87 2.39 4.41 8.19
CA VAL A 87 1.82 3.48 9.17
C VAL A 87 2.71 3.46 10.40
N ASN A 88 2.19 3.78 11.58
CA ASN A 88 2.99 3.85 12.80
C ASN A 88 3.56 2.46 13.17
N PRO A 89 4.89 2.29 13.25
CA PRO A 89 5.49 1.00 13.57
C PRO A 89 5.52 0.63 15.04
N TYR A 90 5.28 1.59 15.95
CA TYR A 90 5.44 1.41 17.40
C TYR A 90 6.82 0.85 17.83
N LYS A 91 7.84 0.99 16.96
CA LYS A 91 9.24 0.65 17.20
C LYS A 91 10.15 1.59 16.41
N MET A 92 11.40 1.70 16.83
CA MET A 92 12.39 2.53 16.14
C MET A 92 12.95 1.81 14.91
N PHE A 93 13.20 2.59 13.85
CA PHE A 93 13.87 2.14 12.64
C PHE A 93 15.12 2.97 12.36
N ASP A 94 16.18 2.32 11.90
CA ASP A 94 17.43 2.97 11.49
C ASP A 94 17.34 3.47 10.03
N ILE A 95 16.29 4.24 9.75
CA ILE A 95 16.02 4.84 8.42
C ILE A 95 16.13 6.37 8.47
N TYR A 96 16.45 6.92 9.65
CA TYR A 96 16.58 8.33 9.91
C TYR A 96 18.05 8.65 10.19
N GLY A 97 18.57 9.70 9.56
CA GLY A 97 19.97 10.10 9.75
C GLY A 97 20.47 11.00 8.63
N LEU A 98 21.68 11.52 8.81
CA LEU A 98 22.31 12.42 7.82
C LEU A 98 22.49 11.75 6.46
N ASP A 99 22.83 10.46 6.43
CA ASP A 99 22.99 9.72 5.17
C ASP A 99 21.66 9.61 4.41
N ALA A 100 20.55 9.36 5.12
CA ALA A 100 19.23 9.35 4.52
C ALA A 100 18.83 10.76 4.03
N VAL A 101 19.10 11.82 4.78
CA VAL A 101 18.84 13.20 4.32
C VAL A 101 19.59 13.49 3.02
N LYS A 102 20.90 13.25 2.98
CA LYS A 102 21.73 13.47 1.78
C LYS A 102 21.27 12.63 0.59
N ARG A 103 20.82 11.39 0.84
CA ARG A 103 20.30 10.50 -0.21
C ARG A 103 19.07 11.08 -0.91
N TYR A 104 18.17 11.75 -0.17
CA TYR A 104 16.92 12.29 -0.71
C TYR A 104 17.01 13.75 -1.16
N GLU A 105 18.08 14.46 -0.79
CA GLU A 105 18.33 15.84 -1.20
C GLU A 105 18.39 15.99 -2.73
N GLY A 106 17.61 16.94 -3.26
CA GLY A 106 17.56 17.25 -4.69
C GLY A 106 16.92 16.19 -5.59
N GLN A 107 16.47 15.05 -5.05
CA GLN A 107 15.87 13.97 -5.82
C GLN A 107 14.44 14.30 -6.25
N ILE A 108 14.06 13.86 -7.45
CA ILE A 108 12.70 13.98 -7.96
C ILE A 108 11.80 13.01 -7.17
N LEU A 109 10.63 13.48 -6.73
CA LEU A 109 9.68 12.64 -5.99
C LEU A 109 9.31 11.39 -6.81
N GLY A 110 9.39 10.21 -6.18
CA GLY A 110 9.10 8.92 -6.82
C GLY A 110 10.30 8.21 -7.45
N THR A 111 11.48 8.85 -7.58
CA THR A 111 12.69 8.16 -8.07
C THR A 111 13.31 7.24 -7.02
N LEU A 112 13.19 7.62 -5.75
CA LEU A 112 13.63 6.85 -4.60
C LEU A 112 12.43 6.25 -3.85
N PRO A 113 12.66 5.19 -3.04
CA PRO A 113 11.61 4.60 -2.22
C PRO A 113 10.89 5.63 -1.33
N PRO A 114 9.65 5.37 -0.93
CA PRO A 114 8.87 6.30 -0.11
C PRO A 114 9.56 6.63 1.21
N HIS A 115 9.74 7.92 1.47
CA HIS A 115 10.35 8.39 2.71
C HIS A 115 9.94 9.82 3.02
N ILE A 116 9.90 10.19 4.29
CA ILE A 116 9.55 11.55 4.73
C ILE A 116 10.55 12.60 4.20
N PHE A 117 11.83 12.26 4.11
CA PHE A 117 12.85 13.16 3.54
C PHE A 117 12.65 13.44 2.05
N ALA A 118 12.02 12.53 1.28
CA ALA A 118 11.65 12.81 -0.10
C ALA A 118 10.64 13.96 -0.18
N ILE A 119 9.62 13.94 0.70
CA ILE A 119 8.61 14.98 0.80
C ILE A 119 9.24 16.31 1.24
N GLY A 120 10.11 16.27 2.26
CA GLY A 120 10.83 17.45 2.74
C GLY A 120 11.68 18.11 1.64
N SER A 121 12.49 17.31 0.93
CA SER A 121 13.32 17.75 -0.19
C SER A 121 12.50 18.34 -1.34
N ALA A 122 11.38 17.69 -1.71
CA ALA A 122 10.49 18.16 -2.75
C ALA A 122 9.81 19.49 -2.39
N CYS A 123 9.34 19.64 -1.15
CA CYS A 123 8.75 20.89 -0.65
C CYS A 123 9.78 22.03 -0.62
N TYR A 124 10.97 21.77 -0.07
CA TYR A 124 12.06 22.75 -0.01
C TYR A 124 12.47 23.24 -1.41
N SER A 125 12.60 22.31 -2.36
CA SER A 125 12.94 22.62 -3.75
C SER A 125 11.89 23.46 -4.46
N ARG A 126 10.62 23.38 -4.06
CA ARG A 126 9.54 24.24 -4.59
C ARG A 126 9.63 25.64 -4.01
N LEU A 127 9.85 25.78 -2.70
CA LEU A 127 10.03 27.08 -2.05
C LEU A 127 11.19 27.88 -2.66
N GLY A 128 12.32 27.23 -2.95
CA GLY A 128 13.46 27.90 -3.59
C GLY A 128 13.16 28.44 -4.99
N LYS A 129 12.27 27.76 -5.73
CA LYS A 129 11.81 28.17 -7.07
C LYS A 129 10.72 29.24 -7.02
N ASP A 130 9.93 29.27 -5.95
CA ASP A 130 8.84 30.22 -5.70
C ASP A 130 9.30 31.56 -5.09
N HIS A 131 10.48 32.08 -5.47
CA HIS A 131 10.78 33.51 -5.35
C HIS A 131 9.89 34.41 -6.25
N ARG A 132 8.77 33.88 -6.74
CA ARG A 132 7.60 34.64 -7.16
C ARG A 132 6.47 34.27 -6.21
N ALA A 133 6.24 35.17 -5.26
CA ALA A 133 5.10 35.17 -4.38
C ALA A 133 3.78 34.85 -5.13
N GLN A 134 2.94 34.02 -4.53
CA GLN A 134 1.49 34.18 -4.68
C GLN A 134 1.04 35.34 -3.80
#